data_AF-A0A1V4MJ30-F1
#
_entry.id   AF-A0A1V4MJ30-F1
#
_cell.length_a   1.000
_cell.length_b   1.000
_cell.length_c   1.000
_cell.angle_alpha   90.00
_cell.angle_beta   90.00
_cell.angle_gamma   90.00
#
_symmetry.space_group_name_H-M   'P 1'
#
loop_
_entity.id
_entity.type
_entity.pdbx_description
1 polymer ?
#
loop_
_entity_poly.entity_id
_entity_poly.type
_entity_poly.pdbx_seq_one_letter_code
_entity_poly.pdbx_strand_id
1 'polypeptide(L)'
;MLSRENNKTGNCMEILFPRQLEADGTADALRHSLFERTFSLRPDIESDIPIIYPDGVLEEALRKTALARRIVYGYDNIEKGLANEDRGIDVAARRGAAPRVNRISRLILCSRDGSGRFYRRIERLIQRHSARVLACLVDCDSEDLGRIFTGSERRIKVVLVEHKDAVSAILRVLALRTPTDTTRTFR
;
A
#
# COMPACT_ATOMS: atom_id res chain seq x y z
N MET A 1 -15.02 23.69 24.00
CA MET A 1 -14.35 23.03 22.86
C MET A 1 -14.31 21.54 23.14
N LEU A 2 -15.35 20.83 22.74
CA LEU A 2 -15.52 19.40 23.02
C LEU A 2 -15.14 18.59 21.78
N SER A 3 -14.21 17.67 22.00
CA SER A 3 -13.94 16.40 21.33
C SER A 3 -14.43 16.22 19.90
N ARG A 4 -13.48 16.23 18.95
CA ARG A 4 -13.59 15.51 17.67
C ARG A 4 -12.79 14.20 17.75
N GLU A 5 -13.21 13.35 18.68
CA GLU A 5 -12.87 11.93 18.65
C GLU A 5 -14.08 11.19 18.04
N ASN A 6 -13.81 10.11 17.31
CA ASN A 6 -14.79 9.11 16.86
C ASN A 6 -15.55 9.33 15.54
N ASN A 7 -14.82 9.54 14.43
CA ASN A 7 -15.33 9.08 13.12
C ASN A 7 -14.27 8.53 12.14
N LYS A 8 -12.99 8.45 12.53
CA LYS A 8 -11.90 8.04 11.63
C LYS A 8 -11.66 6.52 11.54
N THR A 9 -12.08 5.76 12.56
CA THR A 9 -11.90 4.29 12.61
C THR A 9 -12.89 3.52 11.75
N GLY A 10 -13.98 4.17 11.30
CA GLY A 10 -15.10 3.51 10.61
C GLY A 10 -14.79 2.96 9.22
N ASN A 11 -13.83 3.56 8.49
CA ASN A 11 -13.57 3.16 7.09
C ASN A 11 -12.44 2.12 6.95
N CYS A 12 -11.57 1.97 7.96
CA CYS A 12 -10.44 1.02 7.90
C CYS A 12 -10.87 -0.43 8.24
N MET A 13 -11.93 -0.58 9.05
CA MET A 13 -12.51 -1.88 9.40
C MET A 13 -13.27 -2.53 8.22
N GLU A 14 -13.73 -1.74 7.25
CA GLU A 14 -14.49 -2.23 6.08
C GLU A 14 -13.59 -2.67 4.91
N ILE A 15 -12.26 -2.45 5.00
CA ILE A 15 -11.32 -2.86 3.96
C ILE A 15 -11.24 -4.39 3.91
N LEU A 16 -11.53 -4.96 2.75
CA LEU A 16 -11.35 -6.38 2.48
C LEU A 16 -9.98 -6.63 1.85
N PHE A 17 -9.15 -7.41 2.53
CA PHE A 17 -7.84 -7.83 2.08
C PHE A 17 -7.92 -8.98 1.07
N PRO A 18 -6.83 -9.36 0.37
CA PRO A 18 -6.81 -10.56 -0.47
C PRO A 18 -7.42 -11.80 0.22
N ARG A 19 -8.15 -12.63 -0.54
CA ARG A 19 -8.93 -13.76 0.00
C ARG A 19 -8.14 -14.71 0.88
N GLN A 20 -6.86 -14.92 0.55
CA GLN A 20 -5.99 -15.78 1.35
C GLN A 20 -5.79 -15.23 2.76
N LEU A 21 -5.64 -13.91 2.92
CA LEU A 21 -5.44 -13.26 4.23
C LEU A 21 -6.72 -13.20 5.06
N GLU A 22 -7.89 -13.06 4.42
CA GLU A 22 -9.17 -13.17 5.13
C GLU A 22 -9.43 -14.61 5.59
N ALA A 23 -9.12 -15.60 4.74
CA ALA A 23 -9.43 -17.00 5.01
C ALA A 23 -8.58 -17.62 6.13
N ASP A 24 -7.38 -17.10 6.37
CA ASP A 24 -6.47 -17.61 7.40
C ASP A 24 -6.39 -16.70 8.65
N GLY A 25 -7.25 -15.67 8.75
CA GLY A 25 -7.33 -14.77 9.89
C GLY A 25 -6.24 -13.69 9.96
N THR A 26 -5.30 -13.65 9.01
CA THR A 26 -4.22 -12.65 8.97
C THR A 26 -4.76 -11.22 8.81
N ALA A 27 -5.93 -11.06 8.18
CA ALA A 27 -6.56 -9.77 7.92
C ALA A 27 -6.83 -8.93 9.18
N ASP A 28 -7.22 -9.56 10.30
CA ASP A 28 -7.53 -8.81 11.53
C ASP A 28 -6.28 -8.25 12.20
N ALA A 29 -5.20 -9.05 12.23
CA ALA A 29 -3.88 -8.58 12.68
C ALA A 29 -3.38 -7.42 11.81
N LEU A 30 -3.64 -7.46 10.49
CA LEU A 30 -3.29 -6.38 9.57
C LEU A 30 -4.07 -5.09 9.83
N ARG A 31 -5.38 -5.19 10.10
CA ARG A 31 -6.19 -4.01 10.42
C ARG A 31 -5.63 -3.30 11.65
N HIS A 32 -5.23 -4.05 12.68
CA HIS A 32 -4.55 -3.46 13.83
C HIS A 32 -3.18 -2.89 13.45
N SER A 33 -2.28 -3.68 12.88
CA SER A 33 -0.88 -3.26 12.71
C SER A 33 -0.68 -2.13 11.70
N LEU A 34 -1.47 -2.08 10.61
CA LEU A 34 -1.35 -1.03 9.59
C LEU A 34 -1.95 0.31 10.04
N PHE A 35 -3.07 0.28 10.76
CA PHE A 35 -3.81 1.50 11.08
C PHE A 35 -3.52 2.05 12.48
N GLU A 36 -2.72 1.35 13.29
CA GLU A 36 -2.11 1.92 14.51
C GLU A 36 -1.06 2.98 14.21
N ARG A 37 -0.39 2.91 13.05
CA ARG A 37 0.69 3.83 12.66
C ARG A 37 0.40 4.45 11.30
N THR A 38 -0.43 5.48 11.31
CA THR A 38 -0.74 6.26 10.11
C THR A 38 0.07 7.54 10.06
N PHE A 39 0.49 7.90 8.85
CA PHE A 39 1.01 9.22 8.53
C PHE A 39 -0.10 10.00 7.86
N SER A 40 -0.47 11.14 8.45
CA SER A 40 -1.17 12.16 7.69
C SER A 40 -0.14 12.78 6.76
N LEU A 41 -0.32 12.58 5.45
CA LEU A 41 0.62 13.07 4.44
C LEU A 41 0.90 14.58 4.60
N ARG A 42 -0.07 15.35 5.11
CA ARG A 42 0.02 16.76 5.58
C ARG A 42 -1.24 17.12 6.40
N PRO A 43 -1.24 18.20 7.21
CA PRO A 43 -2.45 18.68 7.90
C PRO A 43 -3.61 19.09 6.98
N ASP A 44 -3.35 19.35 5.69
CA ASP A 44 -4.36 19.65 4.66
C ASP A 44 -4.79 18.43 3.82
N ILE A 45 -4.30 17.23 4.16
CA ILE A 45 -4.56 15.99 3.43
C ILE A 45 -5.37 15.04 4.33
N GLU A 46 -6.51 14.58 3.83
CA GLU A 46 -7.50 13.83 4.62
C GLU A 46 -7.19 12.34 4.72
N SER A 47 -6.33 11.83 3.82
CA SER A 47 -6.03 10.40 3.71
C SER A 47 -4.93 9.97 4.70
N ASP A 48 -5.30 9.16 5.69
CA ASP A 48 -4.36 8.51 6.61
C ASP A 48 -3.70 7.31 5.91
N ILE A 49 -2.39 7.39 5.63
CA ILE A 49 -1.64 6.32 4.95
C ILE A 49 -0.78 5.57 5.97
N PRO A 50 -0.88 4.24 6.08
CA PRO A 50 0.00 3.42 6.92
C PRO A 50 1.49 3.66 6.64
N ILE A 51 2.30 3.82 7.70
CA ILE A 51 3.76 3.77 7.59
C ILE A 51 4.23 2.35 7.84
N ILE A 52 5.10 1.85 6.96
CA ILE A 52 5.77 0.55 7.12
C ILE A 52 7.28 0.75 7.17
N TYR A 53 7.94 -0.05 8.00
CA TYR A 53 9.39 0.00 8.19
C TYR A 53 10.06 -1.12 7.38
N PRO A 54 11.00 -0.82 6.47
CA PRO A 54 11.75 -1.83 5.76
C PRO A 54 12.80 -2.45 6.69
N ASP A 55 12.50 -3.64 7.22
CA ASP A 55 13.49 -4.50 7.86
C ASP A 55 13.92 -5.59 6.88
N GLY A 56 14.91 -6.41 7.25
CA GLY A 56 15.44 -7.45 6.36
C GLY A 56 14.39 -8.45 5.87
N VAL A 57 13.32 -8.71 6.64
CA VAL A 57 12.26 -9.65 6.25
C VAL A 57 11.33 -9.02 5.21
N LEU A 58 10.89 -7.79 5.41
CA LEU A 58 10.06 -7.07 4.43
C LEU A 58 10.86 -6.74 3.18
N GLU A 59 12.09 -6.26 3.31
CA GLU A 59 12.96 -6.03 2.16
C GLU A 59 13.09 -7.27 1.29
N GLU A 60 13.23 -8.45 1.90
CA GLU A 60 13.31 -9.70 1.16
C GLU A 60 12.01 -10.04 0.44
N ALA A 61 10.85 -9.81 1.08
CA ALA A 61 9.55 -9.97 0.43
C ALA A 61 9.36 -8.99 -0.75
N LEU A 62 9.83 -7.75 -0.61
CA LEU A 62 9.81 -6.74 -1.66
C LEU A 62 10.74 -7.12 -2.83
N ARG A 63 11.96 -7.59 -2.55
CA ARG A 63 12.91 -8.11 -3.54
C ARG A 63 12.34 -9.27 -4.33
N LYS A 64 11.79 -10.28 -3.64
CA LYS A 64 11.14 -11.44 -4.29
C LYS A 64 10.01 -11.01 -5.22
N THR A 65 9.24 -10.00 -4.84
CA THR A 65 8.16 -9.44 -5.65
C THR A 65 8.69 -8.75 -6.92
N ALA A 66 9.79 -8.02 -6.81
CA ALA A 66 10.47 -7.42 -7.96
C ALA A 66 11.02 -8.47 -8.93
N LEU A 67 11.69 -9.49 -8.40
CA LEU A 67 12.23 -10.61 -9.18
C LEU A 67 11.14 -11.37 -9.94
N ALA A 68 9.94 -11.49 -9.34
CA ALA A 68 8.77 -12.08 -9.98
C ALA A 68 8.13 -11.20 -11.06
N ARG A 69 8.69 -10.01 -11.36
CA ARG A 69 8.16 -9.02 -12.33
C ARG A 69 6.73 -8.59 -12.05
N ARG A 70 6.37 -8.53 -10.77
CA ARG A 70 5.03 -8.13 -10.28
C ARG A 70 5.01 -6.67 -9.83
N ILE A 71 5.82 -5.84 -10.46
CA ILE A 71 6.06 -4.47 -10.02
C ILE A 71 6.02 -3.51 -11.21
N VAL A 72 5.35 -2.38 -11.01
CA VAL A 72 5.39 -1.21 -11.89
C VAL A 72 6.03 -0.04 -11.15
N TYR A 73 7.02 0.60 -11.77
CA TYR A 73 7.74 1.74 -11.21
C TYR A 73 7.25 3.07 -11.76
N GLY A 74 7.20 4.07 -10.89
CA GLY A 74 6.94 5.46 -11.25
C GLY A 74 5.46 5.77 -11.47
N TYR A 75 5.08 7.00 -11.11
CA TYR A 75 3.66 7.38 -11.05
C TYR A 75 2.92 7.21 -12.37
N ASP A 76 3.49 7.69 -13.49
CA ASP A 76 2.76 7.75 -14.77
C ASP A 76 2.42 6.35 -15.30
N ASN A 77 3.33 5.38 -15.09
CA ASN A 77 3.08 3.99 -15.46
C ASN A 77 2.00 3.35 -14.57
N ILE A 78 2.03 3.66 -13.27
CA ILE A 78 1.04 3.17 -12.30
C ILE A 78 -0.34 3.71 -12.63
N GLU A 79 -0.46 5.02 -12.86
CA GLU A 79 -1.72 5.67 -13.23
C GLU A 79 -2.30 5.08 -14.52
N LYS A 80 -1.46 4.89 -15.54
CA LYS A 80 -1.86 4.25 -16.80
C LYS A 80 -2.30 2.80 -16.58
N GLY A 81 -1.56 2.04 -15.78
CA GLY A 81 -1.85 0.64 -15.46
C GLY A 81 -3.20 0.46 -14.77
N LEU A 82 -3.46 1.24 -13.72
CA LEU A 82 -4.72 1.21 -12.98
C LEU A 82 -5.90 1.69 -13.84
N ALA A 83 -5.72 2.74 -14.67
CA ALA A 83 -6.75 3.18 -15.59
C ALA A 83 -7.08 2.16 -16.69
N ASN A 84 -6.11 1.35 -17.12
CA ASN A 84 -6.35 0.22 -18.03
C ASN A 84 -7.16 -0.89 -17.33
N GLU A 85 -6.84 -1.19 -16.08
CA GLU A 85 -7.54 -2.19 -15.27
C GLU A 85 -9.02 -1.81 -15.06
N ASP A 86 -9.29 -0.56 -14.66
CA ASP A 86 -10.66 -0.06 -14.47
C ASP A 86 -11.49 -0.22 -15.74
N ARG A 87 -10.93 0.19 -16.90
CA ARG A 87 -11.60 0.01 -18.20
C ARG A 87 -11.92 -1.45 -18.49
N GLY A 88 -11.00 -2.37 -18.16
CA GLY A 88 -11.22 -3.80 -18.30
C GLY A 88 -12.34 -4.33 -17.39
N ILE A 89 -12.41 -3.81 -16.16
CA ILE A 89 -13.47 -4.13 -15.20
C ILE A 89 -14.83 -3.64 -15.72
N ASP A 90 -14.91 -2.40 -16.20
CA ASP A 90 -16.15 -1.81 -16.72
C ASP A 90 -16.69 -2.59 -17.93
N VAL A 91 -15.81 -2.97 -18.86
CA VAL A 91 -16.18 -3.79 -20.03
C VAL A 91 -16.69 -5.15 -19.59
N ALA A 92 -16.06 -5.79 -18.60
CA ALA A 92 -16.53 -7.08 -18.08
C ALA A 92 -17.87 -6.96 -17.35
N ALA A 93 -18.10 -5.90 -16.58
CA ALA A 93 -19.36 -5.65 -15.89
C ALA A 93 -20.52 -5.46 -16.89
N ARG A 94 -20.30 -4.70 -17.97
CA ARG A 94 -21.29 -4.52 -19.05
C ARG A 94 -21.65 -5.82 -19.77
N ARG A 95 -20.78 -6.84 -19.70
CA ARG A 95 -21.02 -8.18 -20.28
C ARG A 95 -21.73 -9.14 -19.32
N GLY A 96 -22.34 -8.62 -18.24
CA GLY A 96 -23.12 -9.43 -17.30
C GLY A 96 -22.29 -10.23 -16.31
N ALA A 97 -21.03 -9.85 -16.08
CA ALA A 97 -20.26 -10.44 -15.00
C ALA A 97 -20.92 -10.15 -13.64
N ALA A 98 -20.95 -11.14 -12.75
CA ALA A 98 -21.49 -10.99 -11.41
C ALA A 98 -20.83 -9.81 -10.64
N PRO A 99 -21.56 -9.11 -9.76
CA PRO A 99 -21.02 -8.05 -8.93
C PRO A 99 -19.77 -8.54 -8.18
N ARG A 100 -18.64 -7.86 -8.37
CA ARG A 100 -17.40 -8.18 -7.67
C ARG A 100 -17.38 -7.47 -6.34
N VAL A 101 -17.11 -8.22 -5.27
CA VAL A 101 -16.80 -7.64 -3.97
C VAL A 101 -15.50 -6.83 -4.08
N ASN A 102 -15.53 -5.57 -3.64
CA ASN A 102 -14.37 -4.69 -3.60
C ASN A 102 -13.36 -5.26 -2.61
N ARG A 103 -12.14 -5.51 -3.11
CA ARG A 103 -11.09 -6.20 -2.36
C ARG A 103 -9.73 -5.70 -2.81
N ILE A 104 -8.88 -5.43 -1.84
CA ILE A 104 -7.49 -5.05 -2.08
C ILE A 104 -6.80 -6.15 -2.87
N SER A 105 -6.23 -5.75 -4.00
CA SER A 105 -5.48 -6.62 -4.90
C SER A 105 -4.25 -5.96 -5.50
N ARG A 106 -4.05 -4.68 -5.17
CA ARG A 106 -2.94 -3.82 -5.56
C ARG A 106 -2.40 -3.09 -4.34
N LEU A 107 -1.09 -2.93 -4.27
CA LEU A 107 -0.43 -2.22 -3.18
C LEU A 107 0.49 -1.15 -3.77
N ILE A 108 0.28 0.10 -3.38
CA ILE A 108 1.19 1.22 -3.68
C ILE A 108 2.16 1.39 -2.52
N LEU A 109 3.44 1.50 -2.83
CA LEU A 109 4.52 1.76 -1.88
C LEU A 109 5.23 3.04 -2.28
N CYS A 110 5.27 4.02 -1.38
CA CYS A 110 5.89 5.33 -1.60
C CYS A 110 7.09 5.53 -0.69
N SER A 111 8.13 6.21 -1.15
CA SER A 111 9.23 6.68 -0.29
C SER A 111 8.80 7.89 0.54
N ARG A 112 9.50 8.16 1.65
CA ARG A 112 9.21 9.27 2.58
C ARG A 112 9.69 10.64 2.08
N ASP A 113 10.63 10.68 1.15
CA ASP A 113 11.20 11.90 0.55
C ASP A 113 10.40 12.46 -0.65
N GLY A 114 9.10 12.13 -0.71
CA GLY A 114 8.16 12.72 -1.66
C GLY A 114 7.95 14.23 -1.42
N SER A 115 7.73 14.99 -2.49
CA SER A 115 7.29 16.39 -2.36
C SER A 115 5.78 16.48 -2.10
N GLY A 116 5.30 17.60 -1.57
CA GLY A 116 3.85 17.80 -1.38
C GLY A 116 3.03 17.67 -2.67
N ARG A 117 3.58 18.09 -3.82
CA ARG A 117 2.97 17.88 -5.14
C ARG A 117 2.89 16.39 -5.49
N PHE A 118 3.92 15.62 -5.17
CA PHE A 118 3.93 14.18 -5.39
C PHE A 118 2.88 13.48 -4.53
N TYR A 119 2.81 13.77 -3.23
CA TYR A 119 1.81 13.16 -2.34
C TYR A 119 0.36 13.49 -2.73
N ARG A 120 0.09 14.71 -3.20
CA ARG A 120 -1.21 15.05 -3.80
C ARG A 120 -1.57 14.25 -5.05
N ARG A 121 -0.57 13.81 -5.83
CA ARG A 121 -0.82 12.90 -6.95
C ARG A 121 -1.16 11.51 -6.43
N ILE A 122 -0.43 11.02 -5.44
CA ILE A 122 -0.67 9.71 -4.80
C ILE A 122 -2.06 9.67 -4.17
N GLU A 123 -2.47 10.69 -3.44
CA GLU A 123 -3.81 10.75 -2.84
C GLU A 123 -4.92 10.65 -3.90
N ARG A 124 -4.84 11.45 -4.96
CA ARG A 124 -5.84 11.40 -6.06
C ARG A 124 -5.89 10.01 -6.70
N LEU A 125 -4.73 9.36 -6.82
CA LEU A 125 -4.65 8.00 -7.33
C LEU A 125 -5.33 6.99 -6.39
N ILE A 126 -5.11 7.09 -5.08
CA ILE A 126 -5.76 6.24 -4.07
C ILE A 126 -7.27 6.47 -4.06
N GLN A 127 -7.73 7.73 -4.01
CA GLN A 127 -9.15 8.07 -3.99
C GLN A 127 -9.88 7.51 -5.23
N ARG A 128 -9.24 7.59 -6.41
CA ARG A 128 -9.80 7.07 -7.65
C ARG A 128 -9.92 5.55 -7.67
N HIS A 129 -8.98 4.83 -7.07
CA HIS A 129 -8.87 3.37 -7.15
C HIS A 129 -9.06 2.66 -5.78
N SER A 130 -9.71 3.35 -4.84
CA SER A 130 -9.81 2.96 -3.41
C SER A 130 -10.43 1.58 -3.19
N ALA A 131 -11.31 1.15 -4.09
CA ALA A 131 -11.96 -0.15 -4.04
C ALA A 131 -11.00 -1.36 -4.08
N ARG A 132 -9.77 -1.18 -4.60
CA ARG A 132 -8.82 -2.28 -4.84
C ARG A 132 -7.36 -1.97 -4.54
N VAL A 133 -7.04 -0.70 -4.28
CA VAL A 133 -5.69 -0.21 -4.02
C VAL A 133 -5.55 0.15 -2.56
N LEU A 134 -4.58 -0.46 -1.90
CA LEU A 134 -4.04 0.01 -0.62
C LEU A 134 -2.74 0.75 -0.88
N ALA A 135 -2.46 1.82 -0.14
CA ALA A 135 -1.18 2.50 -0.19
C ALA A 135 -0.49 2.46 1.17
N CYS A 136 0.84 2.38 1.15
CA CYS A 136 1.68 2.53 2.34
C CYS A 136 2.87 3.44 2.04
N LEU A 137 3.29 4.19 3.06
CA LEU A 137 4.54 4.93 3.05
C LEU A 137 5.64 4.04 3.64
N VAL A 138 6.71 3.83 2.90
CA VAL A 138 7.88 3.10 3.39
C VAL A 138 8.78 4.10 4.11
N ASP A 139 9.22 3.76 5.32
CA ASP A 139 10.20 4.53 6.08
C ASP A 139 11.61 4.40 5.49
N CYS A 140 11.80 4.96 4.31
CA CYS A 140 13.09 5.17 3.68
C CYS A 140 12.97 6.26 2.61
N ASP A 141 14.09 6.75 2.11
CA ASP A 141 14.09 7.67 0.97
C ASP A 141 13.95 6.92 -0.36
N SER A 142 13.96 7.66 -1.46
CA SER A 142 13.78 7.11 -2.80
C SER A 142 14.99 6.34 -3.33
N GLU A 143 16.19 6.58 -2.80
CA GLU A 143 17.39 5.81 -3.17
C GLU A 143 17.37 4.45 -2.50
N ASP A 144 17.09 4.41 -1.20
CA ASP A 144 16.93 3.17 -0.44
C ASP A 144 15.77 2.33 -0.97
N LEU A 145 14.63 2.95 -1.29
CA LEU A 145 13.51 2.24 -1.89
C LEU A 145 13.90 1.60 -3.23
N GLY A 146 14.67 2.31 -4.06
CA GLY A 146 15.15 1.77 -5.32
C GLY A 146 16.19 0.67 -5.15
N ARG A 147 17.07 0.77 -4.14
CA ARG A 147 18.02 -0.29 -3.79
C ARG A 147 17.29 -1.56 -3.36
N ILE A 148 16.24 -1.45 -2.54
CA ILE A 148 15.39 -2.58 -2.13
C ILE A 148 14.82 -3.30 -3.36
N PHE A 149 14.24 -2.57 -4.31
CA PHE A 149 13.56 -3.23 -5.44
C PHE A 149 14.46 -3.64 -6.61
N THR A 150 15.59 -2.96 -6.80
CA THR A 150 16.40 -3.16 -8.02
C THR A 150 17.81 -3.66 -7.74
N GLY A 151 18.26 -3.65 -6.48
CA GLY A 151 19.65 -3.93 -6.11
C GLY A 151 20.65 -2.87 -6.62
N SER A 152 20.17 -1.77 -7.19
CA SER A 152 20.98 -0.69 -7.76
C SER A 152 20.55 0.66 -7.23
N GLU A 153 21.45 1.64 -7.29
CA GLU A 153 21.18 3.02 -6.86
C GLU A 153 20.30 3.75 -7.89
N ARG A 154 19.00 3.53 -7.79
CA ARG A 154 17.98 4.20 -8.59
C ARG A 154 17.05 4.97 -7.67
N ARG A 155 16.74 6.21 -8.01
CA ARG A 155 15.73 6.98 -7.28
C ARG A 155 14.32 6.54 -7.68
N ILE A 156 13.66 5.80 -6.80
CA ILE A 156 12.29 5.31 -6.99
C ILE A 156 11.41 5.88 -5.89
N LYS A 157 10.46 6.74 -6.27
CA LYS A 157 9.54 7.36 -5.30
C LYS A 157 8.24 6.60 -5.06
N VAL A 158 7.83 5.81 -6.05
CA VAL A 158 6.58 5.05 -5.99
C VAL A 158 6.67 3.77 -6.79
N VAL A 159 6.08 2.74 -6.24
CA VAL A 159 6.00 1.41 -6.79
C VAL A 159 4.57 0.89 -6.63
N LEU A 160 4.05 0.23 -7.66
CA LEU A 160 2.83 -0.57 -7.58
C LEU A 160 3.21 -2.04 -7.59
N VAL A 161 2.82 -2.76 -6.56
CA VAL A 161 2.80 -4.21 -6.56
C VAL A 161 1.53 -4.67 -7.26
N GLU A 162 1.73 -5.35 -8.37
CA GLU A 162 0.70 -5.97 -9.17
C GLU A 162 0.51 -7.43 -8.72
N HIS A 163 -0.70 -7.95 -8.89
CA HIS A 163 -1.15 -9.27 -8.41
C HIS A 163 -1.40 -9.42 -6.91
N LYS A 164 -2.60 -9.94 -6.62
CA LYS A 164 -3.09 -10.30 -5.28
C LYS A 164 -2.16 -11.22 -4.49
N ASP A 165 -1.41 -12.12 -5.14
CA ASP A 165 -0.55 -13.08 -4.44
C ASP A 165 0.72 -12.39 -3.91
N ALA A 166 1.29 -11.47 -4.68
CA ALA A 166 2.41 -10.65 -4.22
C ALA A 166 1.98 -9.68 -3.11
N VAL A 167 0.81 -9.04 -3.29
CA VAL A 167 0.19 -8.23 -2.23
C VAL A 167 -0.01 -9.06 -0.96
N SER A 168 -0.53 -10.29 -1.08
CA SER A 168 -0.74 -11.18 0.07
C SER A 168 0.56 -11.52 0.78
N ALA A 169 1.62 -11.82 0.04
CA ALA A 169 2.92 -12.14 0.62
C ALA A 169 3.50 -10.96 1.42
N ILE A 170 3.45 -9.75 0.88
CA ILE A 170 3.95 -8.55 1.56
C ILE A 170 3.10 -8.24 2.80
N LEU A 171 1.78 -8.23 2.65
CA LEU A 171 0.88 -7.95 3.77
C LEU A 171 1.01 -9.00 4.88
N ARG A 172 1.23 -10.28 4.56
CA ARG A 172 1.47 -11.29 5.60
C ARG A 172 2.71 -10.98 6.44
N VAL A 173 3.79 -10.52 5.82
CA VAL A 173 4.99 -10.09 6.56
C VAL A 173 4.68 -8.94 7.49
N LEU A 174 3.84 -7.98 7.05
CA LEU A 174 3.42 -6.86 7.88
C LEU A 174 2.50 -7.27 9.04
N ALA A 175 1.68 -8.30 8.85
CA ALA A 175 0.76 -8.82 9.87
C ALA A 175 1.49 -9.47 11.04
N LEU A 176 2.60 -10.15 10.75
CA LEU A 176 3.41 -10.87 11.75
C LEU A 176 4.23 -9.94 12.64
N ARG A 177 4.17 -8.62 12.40
CA ARG A 177 4.89 -7.62 13.19
C ARG A 177 3.98 -7.10 14.29
N THR A 178 4.31 -7.45 15.53
CA THR A 178 3.85 -6.72 16.71
C THR A 178 4.60 -5.39 16.85
N PRO A 179 3.99 -4.34 17.42
CA PRO A 179 4.55 -2.97 17.48
C PRO A 179 5.84 -2.80 18.32
N THR A 180 6.48 -3.86 18.78
CA THR A 180 7.56 -3.83 19.78
C THR A 180 8.99 -3.80 19.25
N ASP A 181 9.27 -3.91 17.96
CA ASP A 181 10.67 -3.90 17.47
C ASP A 181 11.09 -2.57 16.84
N THR A 182 11.00 -1.48 17.61
CA THR A 182 11.59 -0.18 17.27
C THR A 182 12.70 0.22 18.25
N THR A 183 13.53 -0.75 18.66
CA THR A 183 14.76 -0.44 19.39
C THR A 183 15.96 -0.57 18.45
N ARG A 184 15.98 0.25 17.40
CA ARG A 184 17.23 0.56 16.71
C ARG A 184 17.76 1.87 17.26
N THR A 185 18.59 1.71 18.27
CA THR A 185 19.55 2.69 18.76
C THR A 185 20.31 3.28 17.57
N PHE A 186 20.07 4.54 17.26
CA PHE A 186 21.00 5.33 16.46
C PHE A 186 22.27 5.53 17.30
N ARG A 187 23.38 4.97 16.83
CA ARG A 187 24.74 5.44 17.13
C ARG A 187 25.32 5.96 15.83
#